data_AF-A0A538PQZ0-F1
#
_entry.id   AF-A0A538PQZ0-F1
#
_cell.length_a   1.000
_cell.length_b   1.000
_cell.length_c   1.000
_cell.angle_alpha   90.00
_cell.angle_beta   90.00
_cell.angle_gamma   90.00
#
_symmetry.space_group_name_H-M   'P 1'
#
loop_
_entity.id
_entity.type
_entity.pdbx_description
1 polymer ?
#
loop_
_entity_poly.entity_id
_entity_poly.type
_entity_poly.pdbx_seq_one_letter_code
_entity_poly.pdbx_strand_id
1 'polypeptide(L)'
;MIENSGLTIHGVGSCHVIIANSLIVSGTAAITVRGSAVLEVDNSIIVGEGNWLRSRGSVSLSAAGSVFHGPKTVSGSFTYTDRGGNTFE
;
A
#
# COMPACT_ATOMS: atom_id res chain seq x y z
N MET A 1 8.13 12.75 -5.00
CA MET A 1 6.86 13.02 -4.31
C MET A 1 5.74 12.82 -5.31
N ILE A 2 4.78 11.96 -5.01
CA ILE A 2 3.56 11.83 -5.83
C ILE A 2 2.40 12.34 -4.97
N GLU A 3 1.85 13.47 -5.35
CA GLU A 3 0.62 14.02 -4.78
C GLU A 3 -0.50 13.83 -5.79
N ASN A 4 -1.56 13.13 -5.40
CA ASN A 4 -2.73 12.93 -6.23
C ASN A 4 -3.99 13.12 -5.39
N SER A 5 -4.91 13.96 -5.86
CA SER A 5 -6.24 14.11 -5.25
C SER A 5 -7.12 12.87 -5.43
N GLY A 6 -6.77 11.99 -6.36
CA GLY A 6 -7.40 10.70 -6.63
C GLY A 6 -6.57 9.52 -6.13
N LEU A 7 -6.54 8.45 -6.93
CA LEU A 7 -5.91 7.18 -6.60
C LEU A 7 -4.49 7.11 -7.17
N THR A 8 -3.51 6.73 -6.35
CA THR A 8 -2.09 6.82 -6.74
C THR A 8 -1.57 5.54 -7.39
N ILE A 9 -1.81 4.37 -6.80
CA ILE A 9 -1.41 3.07 -7.38
C ILE A 9 -2.65 2.18 -7.58
N HIS A 10 -2.90 1.74 -8.82
CA HIS A 10 -3.99 0.83 -9.17
C HIS A 10 -3.46 -0.49 -9.75
N GLY A 11 -3.46 -1.56 -8.96
CA GLY A 11 -3.15 -2.91 -9.43
C GLY A 11 -4.40 -3.67 -9.86
N VAL A 12 -4.40 -4.25 -11.06
CA VAL A 12 -5.48 -5.11 -11.57
C VAL A 12 -4.88 -6.42 -12.11
N GLY A 13 -5.50 -7.55 -11.80
CA GLY A 13 -5.00 -8.86 -12.22
C GLY A 13 -3.96 -9.41 -11.25
N SER A 14 -2.80 -9.86 -11.77
CA SER A 14 -1.65 -10.26 -10.95
C SER A 14 -0.54 -9.24 -11.10
N CYS A 15 -0.16 -8.56 -10.02
CA CYS A 15 0.90 -7.55 -10.06
C CYS A 15 1.96 -7.75 -8.97
N HIS A 16 3.16 -7.27 -9.26
CA HIS A 16 4.25 -7.11 -8.31
C HIS A 16 4.66 -5.64 -8.32
N VAL A 17 4.57 -4.99 -7.16
CA VAL A 17 4.82 -3.55 -7.00
C VAL A 17 5.90 -3.37 -5.95
N ILE A 18 6.93 -2.61 -6.33
CA ILE A 18 8.05 -2.26 -5.46
C ILE A 18 8.01 -0.75 -5.23
N ILE A 19 8.00 -0.34 -3.97
CA ILE A 19 7.95 1.05 -3.53
C ILE A 19 9.14 1.26 -2.60
N ALA A 20 10.14 2.03 -3.05
CA ALA A 20 11.32 2.30 -2.25
C ALA A 20 11.60 3.80 -2.17
N ASN A 21 12.04 4.29 -1.00
CA ASN A 21 12.49 5.66 -0.77
C ASN A 21 11.48 6.72 -1.28
N SER A 22 10.19 6.48 -1.04
CA SER A 22 9.11 7.22 -1.67
C SER A 22 8.14 7.83 -0.66
N LEU A 23 7.62 9.02 -0.97
CA LEU A 23 6.45 9.60 -0.32
C LEU A 23 5.27 9.55 -1.31
N ILE A 24 4.23 8.83 -0.93
CA ILE A 24 2.97 8.66 -1.67
C ILE A 24 1.86 9.28 -0.82
N VAL A 25 1.17 10.28 -1.36
CA VAL A 25 0.03 10.93 -0.70
C VAL A 25 -1.18 10.89 -1.61
N SER A 26 -2.30 10.40 -1.08
CA SER A 26 -3.58 10.30 -1.78
C SER A 26 -4.72 10.82 -0.91
N GLY A 27 -5.58 11.66 -1.49
CA GLY A 27 -6.84 12.11 -0.86
C GLY A 27 -7.91 11.02 -0.77
N THR A 28 -7.64 9.81 -1.27
CA THR A 28 -8.56 8.67 -1.16
C THR A 28 -7.82 7.41 -0.75
N ALA A 29 -7.66 6.44 -1.65
CA ALA A 29 -6.87 5.24 -1.42
C ALA A 29 -5.50 5.37 -2.09
N ALA A 30 -4.42 5.29 -1.31
CA ALA A 30 -3.06 5.38 -1.85
C ALA A 30 -2.75 4.20 -2.77
N ILE A 31 -3.07 2.98 -2.32
CA ILE A 31 -2.96 1.75 -3.09
C ILE A 31 -4.34 1.09 -3.20
N THR A 32 -4.77 0.77 -4.42
CA THR A 32 -5.93 -0.10 -4.65
C THR A 32 -5.54 -1.33 -5.45
N VAL A 33 -5.97 -2.51 -5.00
CA VAL A 33 -5.73 -3.79 -5.67
C VAL A 33 -7.06 -4.47 -6.01
N ARG A 34 -7.18 -4.97 -7.25
CA ARG A 34 -8.25 -5.85 -7.72
C ARG A 34 -7.64 -7.11 -8.34
N GLY A 35 -7.62 -8.21 -7.61
CA GLY A 35 -6.90 -9.43 -7.99
C GLY A 35 -5.81 -9.79 -6.98
N SER A 36 -4.66 -10.25 -7.44
CA SER A 36 -3.53 -10.66 -6.61
C SER A 36 -2.38 -9.66 -6.70
N ALA A 37 -1.81 -9.24 -5.58
CA ALA A 37 -0.65 -8.37 -5.55
C ALA A 37 0.43 -8.83 -4.57
N VAL A 38 1.68 -8.73 -5.01
CA VAL A 38 2.85 -8.72 -4.12
C VAL A 38 3.32 -7.28 -4.01
N LEU A 39 3.42 -6.77 -2.79
CA LEU A 39 3.85 -5.41 -2.47
C LEU A 39 5.14 -5.49 -1.66
N GLU A 40 6.18 -4.84 -2.14
CA GLU A 40 7.44 -4.65 -1.42
C GLU A 40 7.62 -3.16 -1.14
N VAL A 41 7.72 -2.80 0.14
CA VAL A 41 7.78 -1.40 0.56
C VAL A 41 8.99 -1.16 1.46
N ASP A 42 9.90 -0.31 1.03
CA ASP A 42 11.15 -0.02 1.75
C ASP A 42 11.32 1.48 1.96
N ASN A 43 11.61 1.87 3.20
CA ASN A 43 11.95 3.25 3.56
C ASN A 43 10.98 4.29 2.93
N SER A 44 9.68 4.03 3.03
CA SER A 44 8.66 4.81 2.32
C SER A 44 7.54 5.25 3.25
N ILE A 45 6.88 6.35 2.89
CA ILE A 45 5.70 6.86 3.58
C ILE A 45 4.52 6.77 2.62
N ILE A 46 3.48 6.03 3.01
CA ILE A 46 2.27 5.80 2.23
C ILE A 46 1.07 6.35 2.99
N VAL A 47 0.50 7.43 2.48
CA VAL A 47 -0.62 8.15 3.09
C VAL A 47 -1.83 8.06 2.19
N GLY A 48 -2.93 7.51 2.71
CA GLY A 48 -4.23 7.59 2.07
C GLY A 48 -5.30 8.04 3.06
N GLU A 49 -5.87 9.22 2.86
CA GLU A 49 -6.88 9.81 3.76
C GLU A 49 -8.08 8.87 3.97
N GLY A 50 -8.49 8.17 2.91
CA GLY A 50 -9.51 7.13 2.99
C GLY A 50 -8.93 5.77 3.32
N ASN A 51 -7.81 5.37 2.70
CA ASN A 51 -7.10 4.13 2.96
C ASN A 51 -5.64 4.19 2.46
N TRP A 52 -4.63 3.75 3.22
CA TRP A 52 -3.32 3.51 2.56
C TRP A 52 -3.38 2.27 1.64
N LEU A 53 -4.21 1.27 1.97
CA LEU A 53 -4.48 0.10 1.14
C LEU A 53 -5.96 -0.25 1.12
N ARG A 54 -6.50 -0.39 -0.10
CA ARG A 54 -7.83 -0.94 -0.36
C ARG A 54 -7.76 -2.10 -1.35
N SER A 55 -8.04 -3.32 -0.93
CA SER A 55 -7.98 -4.50 -1.79
C SER A 55 -9.32 -5.24 -1.91
N ARG A 56 -9.63 -5.69 -3.13
CA ARG A 56 -10.61 -6.73 -3.43
C ARG A 56 -9.87 -7.90 -4.09
N GLY A 57 -9.28 -8.76 -3.27
CA GLY A 57 -8.44 -9.87 -3.69
C GLY A 57 -7.28 -10.13 -2.72
N SER A 58 -6.27 -10.87 -3.16
CA SER A 58 -5.17 -11.36 -2.31
C SER A 58 -3.97 -10.43 -2.36
N VAL A 59 -3.45 -10.03 -1.19
CA VAL A 59 -2.27 -9.16 -1.10
C VAL A 59 -1.23 -9.77 -0.16
N SER A 60 0.01 -9.88 -0.64
CA SER A 60 1.18 -10.16 0.19
C SER A 60 2.01 -8.89 0.28
N LEU A 61 2.12 -8.30 1.47
CA LEU A 61 2.96 -7.14 1.75
C LEU A 61 4.23 -7.57 2.49
N SER A 62 5.39 -7.15 2.01
CA SER A 62 6.65 -7.16 2.76
C SER A 62 7.15 -5.73 2.92
N ALA A 63 7.37 -5.28 4.16
CA ALA A 63 7.79 -3.90 4.39
C ALA A 63 8.94 -3.76 5.39
N ALA A 64 9.80 -2.75 5.21
CA ALA A 64 10.79 -2.30 6.18
C ALA A 64 10.88 -0.78 6.25
N GLY A 65 11.10 -0.25 7.46
CA GLY A 65 11.40 1.17 7.69
C GLY A 65 10.33 2.13 7.15
N SER A 66 9.08 1.69 7.05
CA SER A 66 8.03 2.41 6.32
C SER A 66 6.86 2.84 7.21
N VAL A 67 6.22 3.94 6.83
CA VAL A 67 5.04 4.47 7.53
C VAL A 67 3.82 4.31 6.64
N PHE A 68 2.76 3.75 7.20
CA PHE A 68 1.47 3.57 6.54
C PHE A 68 0.41 4.35 7.31
N HIS A 69 -0.12 5.41 6.69
CA HIS A 69 -1.09 6.32 7.30
C HIS A 69 -2.48 6.16 6.68
N GLY A 70 -3.47 5.91 7.52
CA GLY A 70 -4.86 5.68 7.16
C GLY A 70 -5.30 4.23 7.36
N PRO A 71 -6.59 3.90 7.20
CA PRO A 71 -7.05 2.54 7.44
C PRO A 71 -6.66 1.60 6.30
N LYS A 72 -6.50 0.31 6.61
CA LYS A 72 -6.40 -0.77 5.62
C LYS A 72 -7.74 -1.49 5.49
N THR A 73 -8.26 -1.59 4.27
CA THR A 73 -9.47 -2.37 3.96
C THR A 73 -9.14 -3.47 2.95
N VAL A 74 -9.27 -4.73 3.35
CA VAL A 74 -9.04 -5.88 2.45
C VAL A 74 -10.27 -6.80 2.47
N SER A 75 -10.84 -7.04 1.30
CA SER A 75 -11.83 -8.08 1.05
C SER A 75 -11.13 -9.19 0.25
N GLY A 76 -10.62 -10.20 0.95
CA GLY A 76 -9.76 -11.25 0.43
C GLY A 76 -8.67 -11.64 1.42
N SER A 77 -7.62 -12.30 0.94
CA SER A 77 -6.49 -12.69 1.79
C SER A 77 -5.48 -11.54 1.93
N PHE A 78 -4.93 -11.36 3.13
CA PHE A 78 -3.85 -10.42 3.37
C PHE A 78 -2.77 -11.10 4.21
N THR A 79 -1.54 -11.12 3.70
CA THR A 79 -0.36 -11.55 4.43
C THR A 79 0.58 -10.37 4.55
N TYR A 80 1.14 -10.19 5.75
CA TYR A 80 2.11 -9.15 6.02
C TYR A 80 3.38 -9.77 6.60
N THR A 81 4.50 -9.48 5.97
CA THR A 81 5.86 -9.82 6.41
C THR A 81 6.54 -8.54 6.87
N ASP A 82 6.62 -8.36 8.19
CA ASP A 82 7.35 -7.25 8.80
C ASP A 82 8.86 -7.55 8.77
N ARG A 83 9.62 -6.72 8.07
CA ARG A 83 11.10 -6.75 8.05
C ARG A 83 11.73 -5.75 9.02
N GLY A 84 10.91 -5.06 9.84
CA GLY A 84 11.33 -4.19 10.94
C GLY A 84 11.18 -2.69 10.65
N GLY A 85 10.93 -1.90 11.70
CA GLY A 85 10.90 -0.43 11.64
C GLY A 85 9.67 0.18 10.95
N ASN A 86 8.57 -0.57 10.86
CA ASN A 86 7.34 -0.07 10.24
C ASN A 86 6.38 0.53 11.27
N THR A 87 5.67 1.59 10.87
CA THR A 87 4.63 2.24 11.68
C THR A 87 3.30 2.22 10.92
N PHE A 88 2.21 1.90 11.62
CA PHE A 88 0.85 1.95 11.11
C PHE A 88 0.04 2.91 11.99
N GLU A 89 -0.49 3.96 11.40
CA GLU A 89 -1.22 5.04 12.08
C GLU A 89 -2.54 5.39 11.37
#